data_AF-A0A3E4UJF4-F1
#
_entry.id   AF-A0A3E4UJF4-F1
#
_cell.length_a   1.000
_cell.length_b   1.000
_cell.length_c   1.000
_cell.angle_alpha   90.00
_cell.angle_beta   90.00
_cell.angle_gamma   90.00
#
_symmetry.space_group_name_H-M   'P 1'
#
loop_
_entity.id
_entity.type
_entity.pdbx_description
1 polymer ?
#
loop_
_entity_poly.entity_id
_entity_poly.type
_entity_poly.pdbx_seq_one_letter_code
_entity_poly.pdbx_strand_id
1 'polypeptide(L)'
;MYRLLLILLSVVGISTATGAQQRQSMNKIQSNHKILVAYFSATGTTARVAKNIAEITGGELYEIVPSKSYTNADLDWNDKKSRSSVEMNDPQSRPALKNKKGNIQEYDTIFLGYPIWWDLSPRIINTFIESHALKGKVLIPFATSGGSSITNSVKTLKSTYPELNWKEGKLLNRTDKDKLRVWIEGIK
;
A
#
# COMPACT_ATOMS: atom_id res chain seq x y z
N MET A 1 -11.17 73.21 47.40
CA MET A 1 -11.88 71.99 47.86
C MET A 1 -11.28 70.81 47.12
N TYR A 2 -10.54 69.97 47.85
CA TYR A 2 -9.84 68.80 47.34
C TYR A 2 -10.81 67.72 46.83
N ARG A 3 -10.52 67.14 45.67
CA ARG A 3 -10.81 65.73 45.39
C ARG A 3 -9.54 65.06 44.84
N LEU A 4 -8.83 64.39 45.76
CA LEU A 4 -7.99 63.20 45.53
C LEU A 4 -8.81 62.16 44.72
N LEU A 5 -8.28 61.19 43.97
CA LEU A 5 -7.12 60.31 44.18
C LEU A 5 -6.88 59.52 42.87
N LEU A 6 -5.62 59.19 42.55
CA LEU A 6 -5.18 58.21 41.55
C LEU A 6 -5.58 56.78 41.94
N ILE A 7 -6.03 55.94 40.99
CA ILE A 7 -5.87 54.47 41.04
C ILE A 7 -5.52 53.93 39.65
N LEU A 8 -4.39 53.22 39.60
CA LEU A 8 -3.83 52.40 38.53
C LEU A 8 -4.48 51.01 38.48
N LEU A 9 -4.27 50.32 37.34
CA LEU A 9 -4.26 48.85 37.09
C LEU A 9 -5.49 48.13 36.48
N SER A 10 -5.18 47.51 35.33
CA SER A 10 -5.68 46.22 34.78
C SER A 10 -7.14 46.20 34.29
N VAL A 11 -7.46 45.71 33.09
CA VAL A 11 -7.22 44.34 32.62
C VAL A 11 -7.06 44.33 31.09
N VAL A 12 -5.88 43.92 30.62
CA VAL A 12 -5.73 43.25 29.32
C VAL A 12 -6.13 41.80 29.54
N GLY A 13 -7.22 41.37 28.91
CA GLY A 13 -7.75 40.00 28.97
C GLY A 13 -9.17 40.05 28.42
N ILE A 14 -9.51 39.41 27.30
CA ILE A 14 -9.34 37.99 27.03
C ILE A 14 -9.14 37.82 25.51
N SER A 15 -7.92 37.51 25.10
CA SER A 15 -7.60 37.05 23.74
C SER A 15 -6.83 35.72 23.82
N THR A 16 -7.42 34.73 24.49
CA THR A 16 -6.81 33.39 24.62
C THR A 16 -7.72 32.23 24.19
N ALA A 17 -8.99 32.46 23.83
CA ALA A 17 -9.87 31.37 23.41
C ALA A 17 -9.70 30.95 21.94
N THR A 18 -9.10 31.77 21.08
CA THR A 18 -8.98 31.47 19.64
C THR A 18 -7.88 30.46 19.33
N GLY A 19 -6.86 30.35 20.18
CA GLY A 19 -5.72 29.44 19.99
C GLY A 19 -6.06 27.96 20.21
N ALA A 20 -7.03 27.65 21.08
CA ALA A 20 -7.46 26.27 21.33
C ALA A 20 -8.32 25.72 20.18
N GLN A 21 -9.20 26.54 19.61
CA GLN A 21 -10.02 26.20 18.45
C GLN A 21 -9.19 26.13 17.15
N GLN A 22 -8.20 27.01 16.96
CA GLN A 22 -7.24 26.89 15.86
C GLN A 22 -6.34 25.66 15.99
N ARG A 23 -5.90 25.28 17.20
CA ARG A 23 -5.11 24.05 17.41
C ARG A 23 -5.88 22.78 17.10
N GLN A 24 -7.17 22.70 17.47
CA GLN A 24 -8.01 21.56 17.10
C GLN A 24 -8.30 21.51 15.60
N SER A 25 -8.44 22.66 14.93
CA SER A 25 -8.58 22.73 13.47
C SER A 25 -7.27 22.39 12.74
N MET A 26 -6.10 22.78 13.26
CA MET A 26 -4.79 22.45 12.67
C MET A 26 -4.43 20.98 12.87
N ASN A 27 -4.77 20.36 14.01
CA ASN A 27 -4.56 18.92 14.22
C ASN A 27 -5.49 18.03 13.37
N LYS A 28 -6.57 18.58 12.82
CA LYS A 28 -7.46 17.86 11.88
C LYS A 28 -7.01 17.96 10.42
N ILE A 29 -6.05 18.85 10.13
CA ILE A 29 -5.40 19.01 8.81
C ILE A 29 -3.93 18.58 8.95
N GLN A 30 -3.67 17.51 9.69
CA GLN A 30 -2.59 16.61 9.31
C GLN A 30 -3.23 15.67 8.28
N SER A 31 -2.91 15.82 7.00
CA SER A 31 -3.25 14.81 6.00
C SER A 31 -2.59 13.51 6.44
N ASN A 32 -3.34 12.70 7.16
CA ASN A 32 -2.85 11.45 7.74
C ASN A 32 -2.76 10.47 6.57
N HIS A 33 -1.66 10.56 5.82
CA HIS A 33 -1.45 9.87 4.56
C HIS A 33 -1.60 8.36 4.80
N LYS A 34 -2.76 7.81 4.47
CA LYS A 34 -3.12 6.44 4.88
C LYS A 34 -2.50 5.46 3.90
N ILE A 35 -1.75 4.52 4.46
CA ILE A 35 -1.02 3.49 3.71
C ILE A 35 -1.77 2.17 3.80
N LEU A 36 -2.01 1.54 2.65
CA LEU A 36 -2.40 0.15 2.54
C LEU A 36 -1.21 -0.68 2.06
N VAL A 37 -0.96 -1.82 2.69
CA VAL A 37 -0.02 -2.83 2.21
C VAL A 37 -0.83 -4.03 1.73
N ALA A 38 -1.24 -3.97 0.46
CA ALA A 38 -1.98 -5.05 -0.19
C ALA A 38 -0.99 -6.08 -0.76
N TYR A 39 -1.21 -7.37 -0.51
CA TYR A 39 -0.32 -8.41 -1.04
C TYR A 39 -1.04 -9.71 -1.38
N PHE A 40 -0.54 -10.43 -2.38
CA PHE A 40 -0.87 -11.84 -2.59
C PHE A 40 0.33 -12.71 -2.20
N SER A 41 0.10 -13.84 -1.52
CA SER A 41 1.15 -14.82 -1.23
C SER A 41 0.60 -16.23 -1.23
N ALA A 42 1.08 -17.08 -2.13
CA ALA A 42 0.67 -18.49 -2.17
C ALA A 42 1.34 -19.34 -1.07
N THR A 43 2.60 -19.03 -0.73
CA THR A 43 3.44 -19.84 0.19
C THR A 43 4.02 -19.02 1.36
N GLY A 44 3.60 -17.77 1.54
CA GLY A 44 3.92 -16.95 2.70
C GLY A 44 5.20 -16.11 2.62
N THR A 45 6.06 -16.29 1.60
CA THR A 45 7.29 -15.48 1.45
C THR A 45 6.98 -14.00 1.30
N THR A 46 6.06 -13.65 0.39
CA THR A 46 5.60 -12.27 0.17
C THR A 46 4.84 -11.73 1.38
N ALA A 47 4.05 -12.57 2.06
CA ALA A 47 3.31 -12.18 3.26
C ALA A 47 4.24 -11.67 4.38
N ARG A 48 5.40 -12.32 4.57
CA ARG A 48 6.41 -11.90 5.54
C ARG A 48 6.98 -10.52 5.23
N VAL A 49 7.25 -10.24 3.96
CA VAL A 49 7.73 -8.92 3.53
C VAL A 49 6.64 -7.87 3.70
N ALA A 50 5.41 -8.17 3.30
CA ALA A 50 4.26 -7.28 3.46
C ALA A 50 4.04 -6.90 4.93
N LYS A 51 4.12 -7.88 5.85
CA LYS A 51 4.03 -7.63 7.30
C LYS A 51 5.12 -6.66 7.77
N ASN A 52 6.37 -6.85 7.34
CA ASN A 52 7.45 -5.94 7.71
C ASN A 52 7.24 -4.52 7.16
N ILE A 53 6.74 -4.38 5.92
CA ILE A 53 6.41 -3.07 5.34
C ILE A 53 5.30 -2.40 6.16
N ALA A 54 4.24 -3.13 6.52
CA ALA A 54 3.15 -2.61 7.35
C ALA A 54 3.66 -2.16 8.73
N GLU A 55 4.50 -2.96 9.38
CA GLU A 55 5.14 -2.61 10.66
C GLU A 55 5.97 -1.31 10.58
N ILE A 56 6.77 -1.15 9.51
CA ILE A 56 7.65 0.02 9.34
C ILE A 56 6.86 1.28 8.96
N THR A 57 5.83 1.12 8.13
CA THR A 57 5.03 2.25 7.61
C THR A 57 3.91 2.67 8.54
N GLY A 58 3.49 1.79 9.46
CA GLY A 58 2.22 1.94 10.19
C GLY A 58 0.98 1.71 9.31
N GLY A 59 1.16 1.15 8.11
CA GLY A 59 0.09 0.91 7.15
C GLY A 59 -0.81 -0.28 7.51
N GLU A 60 -2.02 -0.28 7.00
CA GLU A 60 -2.93 -1.42 7.14
C GLU A 60 -2.47 -2.58 6.25
N LEU A 61 -2.32 -3.76 6.82
CA LEU A 61 -1.99 -4.97 6.06
C LEU A 61 -3.27 -5.57 5.47
N TYR A 62 -3.28 -5.84 4.17
CA TYR A 62 -4.40 -6.48 3.49
C TYR A 62 -3.95 -7.63 2.60
N GLU A 63 -4.47 -8.82 2.85
CA GLU A 63 -4.21 -9.98 2.02
C GLU A 63 -5.22 -10.06 0.86
N ILE A 64 -4.69 -10.14 -0.36
CA ILE A 64 -5.44 -10.41 -1.58
C ILE A 64 -5.69 -11.92 -1.65
N VAL A 65 -6.77 -12.36 -1.00
CA VAL A 65 -7.12 -13.78 -0.91
C VAL A 65 -7.93 -14.22 -2.14
N PRO A 66 -7.52 -15.24 -2.90
CA PRO A 66 -8.36 -15.83 -3.95
C PRO A 66 -9.57 -16.55 -3.36
N SER A 67 -10.69 -16.53 -4.08
CA SER A 67 -11.90 -17.31 -3.74
C SER A 67 -11.61 -18.81 -3.65
N LYS A 68 -10.74 -19.32 -4.52
CA LYS A 68 -10.16 -20.67 -4.48
C LYS A 68 -8.66 -20.58 -4.18
N SER A 69 -8.23 -21.07 -3.02
CA SER A 69 -6.81 -21.16 -2.65
C SER A 69 -5.99 -21.95 -3.68
N TYR A 70 -4.73 -21.57 -3.88
CA TYR A 70 -3.81 -22.32 -4.72
C TYR A 70 -3.27 -23.53 -3.95
N THR A 71 -3.41 -24.71 -4.54
CA THR A 71 -2.82 -25.95 -4.04
C THR A 71 -1.39 -26.13 -4.54
N ASN A 72 -0.64 -27.09 -4.00
CA ASN A 72 0.69 -27.44 -4.53
C ASN A 72 0.63 -27.87 -6.01
N ALA A 73 -0.42 -28.60 -6.41
CA ALA A 73 -0.63 -28.99 -7.81
C ALA A 73 -0.92 -27.78 -8.70
N ASP A 74 -1.68 -26.79 -8.21
CA ASP A 74 -1.94 -25.56 -8.95
C ASP A 74 -0.66 -24.75 -9.20
N LEU A 75 0.30 -24.83 -8.28
CA LEU A 75 1.58 -24.10 -8.28
C LEU A 75 2.72 -24.86 -8.97
N ASP A 76 2.46 -26.06 -9.51
CA ASP A 76 3.47 -26.81 -10.25
C ASP A 76 3.75 -26.14 -11.61
N TRP A 77 4.86 -25.42 -11.66
CA TRP A 77 5.30 -24.69 -12.85
C TRP A 77 5.89 -25.60 -13.92
N ASN A 78 6.17 -26.88 -13.63
CA ASN A 78 6.59 -27.85 -14.63
C ASN A 78 5.39 -28.46 -15.37
N ASP A 79 4.21 -28.46 -14.75
CA ASP A 79 2.97 -28.87 -15.40
C ASP A 79 2.33 -27.69 -16.15
N LYS A 80 2.33 -27.77 -17.49
CA LYS A 80 1.70 -26.77 -18.36
C LYS A 80 0.17 -26.69 -18.19
N LYS A 81 -0.45 -27.70 -17.59
CA LYS A 81 -1.88 -27.76 -17.29
C LYS A 81 -2.20 -27.34 -15.85
N SER A 82 -1.20 -27.07 -15.01
CA SER A 82 -1.45 -26.54 -13.69
C SER A 82 -2.18 -25.21 -13.79
N ARG A 83 -3.00 -24.91 -12.79
CA ARG A 83 -3.79 -23.68 -12.77
C ARG A 83 -2.91 -22.43 -12.95
N SER A 84 -1.76 -22.36 -12.27
CA SER A 84 -0.85 -21.22 -12.42
C SER A 84 -0.28 -21.13 -13.84
N SER A 85 0.11 -22.24 -14.47
CA SER A 85 0.56 -22.26 -15.87
C SER A 85 -0.52 -21.78 -16.83
N VAL A 86 -1.76 -22.24 -16.66
CA VAL A 86 -2.91 -21.83 -17.50
C VAL A 86 -3.21 -20.34 -17.31
N GLU A 87 -3.29 -19.87 -16.06
CA GLU A 87 -3.53 -18.45 -15.75
C GLU A 87 -2.42 -17.55 -16.28
N MET A 88 -1.15 -17.96 -16.18
CA MET A 88 -0.03 -17.13 -16.61
C MET A 88 0.12 -17.08 -18.14
N ASN A 89 -0.30 -18.14 -18.85
CA ASN A 89 -0.39 -18.15 -20.32
C ASN A 89 -1.56 -17.33 -20.88
N ASP A 90 -2.58 -17.02 -20.07
CA ASP A 90 -3.71 -16.20 -20.48
C ASP A 90 -3.66 -14.79 -19.84
N PRO A 91 -3.30 -13.74 -20.60
CA PRO A 91 -3.31 -12.36 -20.12
C PRO A 91 -4.69 -11.85 -19.66
N GLN A 92 -5.78 -12.45 -20.13
CA GLN A 92 -7.15 -12.08 -19.77
C GLN A 92 -7.66 -12.81 -18.53
N SER A 93 -6.93 -13.79 -18.01
CA SER A 93 -7.32 -14.49 -16.79
C SER A 93 -7.48 -13.51 -15.61
N ARG A 94 -8.58 -13.67 -14.86
CA ARG A 94 -8.92 -12.87 -13.67
C ARG A 94 -9.38 -13.78 -12.51
N PRO A 95 -8.46 -14.41 -11.77
CA PRO A 95 -8.80 -15.25 -10.63
C PRO A 95 -9.63 -14.47 -9.60
N ALA A 96 -10.84 -14.95 -9.32
CA ALA A 96 -11.80 -14.24 -8.47
C ALA A 96 -11.28 -14.07 -7.03
N LEU A 97 -11.45 -12.88 -6.47
CA LEU A 97 -11.12 -12.56 -5.08
C LEU A 97 -12.15 -13.17 -4.13
N LYS A 98 -11.71 -13.59 -2.94
CA LYS A 98 -12.61 -14.02 -1.87
C LYS A 98 -13.41 -12.84 -1.33
N ASN A 99 -12.75 -11.68 -1.16
CA ASN A 99 -13.34 -10.43 -0.69
C ASN A 99 -12.68 -9.25 -1.41
N LYS A 100 -13.41 -8.14 -1.52
CA LYS A 100 -12.84 -6.84 -1.93
C LYS A 100 -12.39 -6.06 -0.69
N LYS A 101 -11.41 -5.16 -0.86
CA LYS A 101 -11.02 -4.21 0.19
C LYS A 101 -12.07 -3.12 0.29
N GLY A 102 -12.83 -3.14 1.39
CA GLY A 102 -13.73 -2.04 1.75
C GLY A 102 -12.96 -0.74 1.99
N ASN A 103 -13.60 0.38 1.68
CA ASN A 103 -13.09 1.74 1.89
C ASN A 103 -11.72 2.02 1.27
N ILE A 104 -11.43 1.47 0.08
CA ILE A 104 -10.17 1.73 -0.63
C ILE A 104 -9.90 3.23 -0.85
N GLN A 105 -10.95 4.05 -0.82
CA GLN A 105 -10.84 5.49 -0.99
C GLN A 105 -10.13 6.21 0.15
N GLU A 106 -10.07 5.61 1.33
CA GLU A 106 -9.39 6.20 2.48
C GLU A 106 -7.86 6.19 2.37
N TYR A 107 -7.29 5.38 1.48
CA TYR A 107 -5.84 5.26 1.32
C TYR A 107 -5.32 6.12 0.19
N ASP A 108 -4.20 6.78 0.46
CA ASP A 108 -3.48 7.62 -0.50
C ASP A 108 -2.36 6.83 -1.19
N THR A 109 -1.73 5.91 -0.45
CA THR A 109 -0.62 5.07 -0.92
C THR A 109 -0.95 3.60 -0.72
N ILE A 110 -0.68 2.80 -1.76
CA ILE A 110 -0.88 1.36 -1.78
C ILE A 110 0.43 0.69 -2.17
N PHE A 111 1.04 0.00 -1.22
CA PHE A 111 2.04 -1.01 -1.53
C PHE A 111 1.34 -2.24 -2.12
N LEU A 112 1.84 -2.75 -3.24
CA LEU A 112 1.25 -3.87 -3.97
C LEU A 112 2.25 -5.03 -4.09
N GLY A 113 2.06 -6.05 -3.27
CA GLY A 113 2.98 -7.17 -3.09
C GLY A 113 2.57 -8.43 -3.84
N TYR A 114 3.53 -9.09 -4.50
CA TYR A 114 3.29 -10.39 -5.13
C TYR A 114 4.56 -11.24 -5.29
N PRO A 115 4.45 -12.58 -5.34
CA PRO A 115 5.53 -13.41 -5.87
C PRO A 115 5.66 -13.18 -7.38
N ILE A 116 6.87 -13.25 -7.93
CA ILE A 116 7.06 -13.28 -9.39
C ILE A 116 6.69 -14.67 -9.90
N TRP A 117 5.72 -14.73 -10.82
CA TRP A 117 5.34 -15.92 -11.57
C TRP A 117 5.63 -15.66 -13.06
N TRP A 118 6.45 -16.51 -13.69
CA TRP A 118 6.78 -16.38 -15.12
C TRP A 118 7.20 -14.95 -15.54
N ASP A 119 8.07 -14.33 -14.74
CA ASP A 119 8.57 -12.95 -14.92
C ASP A 119 7.50 -11.83 -14.89
N LEU A 120 6.33 -12.15 -14.35
CA LEU A 120 5.15 -11.29 -14.26
C LEU A 120 4.55 -11.30 -12.83
N SER A 121 3.59 -10.42 -12.60
CA SER A 121 2.70 -10.51 -11.44
C SER A 121 1.63 -11.59 -11.68
N PRO A 122 1.21 -12.35 -10.65
CA PRO A 122 0.09 -13.27 -10.75
C PRO A 122 -1.20 -12.54 -11.18
N ARG A 123 -2.05 -13.20 -11.98
CA ARG A 123 -3.27 -12.59 -12.54
C ARG A 123 -4.29 -12.09 -11.51
N ILE A 124 -4.22 -12.60 -10.28
CA ILE A 124 -5.02 -12.08 -9.17
C ILE A 124 -4.70 -10.60 -8.84
N ILE A 125 -3.49 -10.13 -9.16
CA ILE A 125 -3.10 -8.73 -9.00
C ILE A 125 -3.85 -7.84 -9.99
N ASN A 126 -4.02 -8.28 -11.24
CA ASN A 126 -4.88 -7.60 -12.21
C ASN A 126 -6.31 -7.51 -11.69
N THR A 127 -6.83 -8.63 -11.17
CA THR A 127 -8.18 -8.69 -10.58
C THR A 127 -8.33 -7.70 -9.41
N PHE A 128 -7.32 -7.60 -8.54
CA PHE A 128 -7.29 -6.62 -7.46
C PHE A 128 -7.32 -5.18 -8.00
N ILE A 129 -6.46 -4.83 -8.97
CA ILE A 129 -6.42 -3.49 -9.54
C ILE A 129 -7.77 -3.10 -10.15
N GLU A 130 -8.34 -3.97 -10.97
CA GLU A 130 -9.61 -3.72 -11.68
C GLU A 130 -10.83 -3.73 -10.76
N SER A 131 -10.73 -4.37 -9.60
CA SER A 131 -11.82 -4.42 -8.62
C SER A 131 -11.93 -3.17 -7.75
N HIS A 132 -10.98 -2.22 -7.85
CA HIS A 132 -10.90 -1.06 -6.98
C HIS A 132 -10.62 0.24 -7.75
N ALA A 133 -11.19 1.35 -7.30
CA ALA A 133 -10.92 2.66 -7.87
C ALA A 133 -9.57 3.20 -7.33
N LEU A 134 -8.49 2.95 -8.06
CA LEU A 134 -7.12 3.29 -7.65
C LEU A 134 -6.57 4.59 -8.27
N LYS A 135 -7.31 5.22 -9.18
CA LYS A 135 -6.90 6.48 -9.81
C LYS A 135 -6.69 7.58 -8.76
N GLY A 136 -5.59 8.31 -8.88
CA GLY A 136 -5.18 9.36 -7.93
C GLY A 136 -4.40 8.84 -6.72
N LYS A 137 -4.31 7.51 -6.52
CA LYS A 137 -3.51 6.90 -5.44
C LYS A 137 -2.10 6.58 -5.94
N VAL A 138 -1.13 6.62 -5.03
CA VAL A 138 0.24 6.17 -5.29
C VAL A 138 0.31 4.64 -5.19
N LEU A 139 0.78 3.97 -6.24
CA LEU A 139 1.01 2.52 -6.23
C LEU A 139 2.51 2.21 -6.21
N ILE A 140 2.93 1.40 -5.24
CA ILE A 140 4.33 1.01 -5.02
C ILE A 140 4.45 -0.51 -5.08
N PRO A 141 4.84 -1.08 -6.23
CA PRO A 141 5.01 -2.52 -6.36
C PRO A 141 6.17 -3.05 -5.52
N PHE A 142 5.99 -4.22 -4.91
CA PHE A 142 7.10 -4.99 -4.39
C PHE A 142 6.92 -6.47 -4.70
N ALA A 143 8.03 -7.19 -4.81
CA ALA A 143 7.97 -8.59 -5.15
C ALA A 143 8.99 -9.44 -4.44
N THR A 144 8.71 -10.74 -4.41
CA THR A 144 9.66 -11.79 -4.02
C THR A 144 9.77 -12.79 -5.17
N SER A 145 10.92 -13.41 -5.39
CA SER A 145 11.14 -14.34 -6.50
C SER A 145 12.14 -15.44 -6.12
N GLY A 146 12.17 -16.50 -6.95
CA GLY A 146 13.23 -17.52 -6.89
C GLY A 146 14.54 -17.11 -7.59
N GLY A 147 14.60 -15.92 -8.21
CA GLY A 147 15.77 -15.44 -8.94
C GLY A 147 15.49 -14.30 -9.92
N SER A 148 14.29 -14.24 -10.50
CA SER A 148 13.90 -13.19 -11.46
C SER A 148 13.88 -11.80 -10.83
N SER A 149 14.17 -10.78 -11.65
CA SER A 149 13.99 -9.37 -11.29
C SER A 149 12.50 -9.00 -11.21
N ILE A 150 12.18 -7.86 -10.58
CA ILE A 150 10.81 -7.30 -10.60
C ILE A 150 10.51 -6.51 -11.89
N THR A 151 11.54 -6.16 -12.67
CA THR A 151 11.50 -5.14 -13.72
C THR A 151 10.41 -5.39 -14.77
N ASN A 152 10.33 -6.60 -15.31
CA ASN A 152 9.35 -6.92 -16.35
C ASN A 152 7.91 -6.92 -15.82
N SER A 153 7.68 -7.45 -14.62
CA SER A 153 6.36 -7.42 -13.99
C SER A 153 5.84 -5.99 -13.80
N VAL A 154 6.69 -5.08 -13.34
CA VAL A 154 6.33 -3.67 -13.12
C VAL A 154 6.13 -2.94 -14.45
N LYS A 155 7.00 -3.19 -15.44
CA LYS A 155 6.83 -2.65 -16.79
C LYS A 155 5.47 -3.07 -17.38
N THR A 156 5.10 -4.33 -17.22
CA THR A 156 3.84 -4.88 -17.73
C THR A 156 2.63 -4.28 -17.01
N LEU A 157 2.66 -4.18 -15.67
CA LEU A 157 1.59 -3.52 -14.91
C LEU A 157 1.43 -2.04 -15.30
N LYS A 158 2.53 -1.30 -15.42
CA LYS A 158 2.53 0.10 -15.87
C LYS A 158 1.96 0.26 -17.27
N SER A 159 2.28 -0.66 -18.18
CA SER A 159 1.77 -0.62 -19.56
C SER A 159 0.29 -1.01 -19.64
N THR A 160 -0.18 -1.89 -18.73
CA THR A 160 -1.58 -2.35 -18.68
C THR A 160 -2.50 -1.29 -18.05
N TYR A 161 -2.01 -0.57 -17.03
CA TYR A 161 -2.76 0.45 -16.30
C TYR A 161 -1.98 1.79 -16.30
N PRO A 162 -1.81 2.43 -17.48
CA PRO A 162 -0.97 3.62 -17.64
C PRO A 162 -1.53 4.87 -16.94
N GLU A 163 -2.82 4.88 -16.61
CA GLU A 163 -3.51 5.97 -15.92
C GLU A 163 -3.28 5.99 -14.40
N LEU A 164 -2.69 4.93 -13.84
CA LEU A 164 -2.38 4.83 -12.41
C LEU A 164 -1.03 5.47 -12.09
N ASN A 165 -0.91 6.05 -10.89
CA ASN A 165 0.31 6.72 -10.45
C ASN A 165 1.28 5.71 -9.83
N TRP A 166 2.14 5.14 -10.66
CA TRP A 166 3.13 4.15 -10.24
C TRP A 166 4.45 4.77 -9.81
N LYS A 167 4.95 4.35 -8.64
CA LYS A 167 6.35 4.58 -8.22
C LYS A 167 7.26 3.43 -8.66
N GLU A 168 8.55 3.59 -8.41
CA GLU A 168 9.50 2.50 -8.57
C GLU A 168 9.20 1.37 -7.58
N GLY A 169 9.24 0.14 -8.07
CA GLY A 169 9.05 -1.04 -7.25
C GLY A 169 10.38 -1.67 -6.83
N LYS A 170 10.33 -2.57 -5.83
CA LYS A 170 11.53 -3.24 -5.31
C LYS A 170 11.35 -4.74 -5.22
N LEU A 171 12.36 -5.49 -5.69
CA LEU A 171 12.50 -6.91 -5.39
C LEU A 171 13.09 -7.06 -3.97
N LEU A 172 12.40 -7.78 -3.10
CA LEU A 172 12.69 -7.89 -1.67
C LEU A 172 12.95 -9.35 -1.26
N ASN A 173 13.89 -10.00 -1.94
CA ASN A 173 14.34 -11.34 -1.58
C ASN A 173 15.25 -11.28 -0.35
N ARG A 174 14.90 -12.04 0.70
CA ARG A 174 15.72 -12.18 1.92
C ARG A 174 16.21 -10.83 2.49
N THR A 175 15.39 -9.78 2.37
CA THR A 175 15.79 -8.43 2.75
C THR A 175 15.73 -8.26 4.27
N ASP A 176 16.84 -7.82 4.84
CA ASP A 176 16.95 -7.41 6.24
C ASP A 176 16.04 -6.19 6.54
N LYS A 177 15.58 -6.05 7.78
CA LYS A 177 14.63 -5.00 8.18
C LYS A 177 15.23 -3.59 8.05
N ASP A 178 16.53 -3.40 8.25
CA ASP A 178 17.15 -2.07 8.16
C ASP A 178 17.26 -1.61 6.71
N LYS A 179 17.67 -2.50 5.80
CA LYS A 179 17.64 -2.22 4.36
C LYS A 179 16.22 -1.92 3.86
N LEU A 180 15.23 -2.64 4.40
CA LEU A 180 13.82 -2.39 4.09
C LEU A 180 13.38 -1.01 4.56
N ARG A 181 13.78 -0.61 5.77
CA ARG A 181 13.49 0.72 6.32
C ARG A 181 14.10 1.84 5.47
N VAL A 182 15.38 1.73 5.11
CA VAL A 182 16.07 2.70 4.25
C VAL A 182 15.34 2.86 2.90
N TRP A 183 14.91 1.75 2.30
CA TRP A 183 14.14 1.83 1.05
C TRP A 183 12.79 2.53 1.25
N ILE A 184 12.05 2.19 2.30
CA ILE A 184 10.74 2.79 2.62
C ILE A 184 10.86 4.29 2.91
N GLU A 185 11.92 4.72 3.58
CA GLU A 185 12.18 6.14 3.88
C GLU A 185 12.54 6.92 2.62
N GLY A 186 13.27 6.31 1.67
CA GLY A 186 13.64 6.95 0.41
C GLY A 186 12.51 7.10 -0.63
N ILE A 187 11.34 6.50 -0.39
CA ILE A 187 10.15 6.61 -1.26
C ILE A 187 9.03 7.47 -0.68
N LYS A 188 9.17 7.91 0.59
CA LYS A 188 8.30 8.93 1.20
C LYS A 188 8.66 10.32 0.65
#